data_AF-A0A2W7PX96-F1
#
_entry.id   AF-A0A2W7PX96-F1
#
_cell.length_a   1.000
_cell.length_b   1.000
_cell.length_c   1.000
_cell.angle_alpha   90.00
_cell.angle_beta   90.00
_cell.angle_gamma   90.00
#
_symmetry.space_group_name_H-M   'P 1'
#
loop_
_entity.id
_entity.type
_entity.pdbx_description
1 polymer ?
#
loop_
_entity_poly.entity_id
_entity_poly.type
_entity_poly.pdbx_seq_one_letter_code
_entity_poly.pdbx_strand_id
1 'polypeptide(L)'
;MKSLSGPRPSFWRDEDGALLILGIFFFVAMLFTASLAIDIARYEQQRVQLQGIADRAVLAAANMRRDGDGDMNPTDHVRGYFLAEGFTSAQIDRMNIQVDPIAGGRRVTVQPQGTISTMLMSLIDINTLGVATPARAEISAPLPVEVVMVLDISWSMTAMTGNGQSRIENLRSAAAEMVRDLMQDREEGDVAITIVPYESWVVPPPGLLDYMENVSGAMSNANGTPQYCVEFQDWSELSDFRGNPTAEAVIGRNPAAANAVRNNRQAALSRRICGPLFGHRVTRPLVTSEDAAVAIIESLQPMGSTSIDLGLRFGAMFMDADMRPFIAERIVAGEISPSMANRPAGIDTPDVLRVMVVMTDGENCCGARFQPSVQDENALSVCHNLRAEGVLIYGIAFEAPEKGVELMSNCASSQSHFFNTNGAGLRATFEAIGRQINARSLRLTL
;
A
#
# COMPACT_ATOMS: atom_id res chain seq x y z
N MET A 1 62.69 -84.31 -68.33
CA MET A 1 61.22 -84.47 -68.29
C MET A 1 60.81 -84.51 -66.82
N LYS A 2 59.85 -83.66 -66.40
CA LYS A 2 59.20 -83.52 -65.06
C LYS A 2 60.08 -82.89 -63.95
N SER A 3 59.93 -81.59 -63.63
CA SER A 3 58.83 -80.87 -62.93
C SER A 3 59.12 -80.74 -61.43
N LEU A 4 59.80 -79.64 -61.05
CA LEU A 4 59.90 -79.14 -59.69
C LEU A 4 58.87 -78.01 -59.53
N SER A 5 57.81 -78.24 -58.75
CA SER A 5 56.87 -77.19 -58.34
C SER A 5 56.92 -77.07 -56.82
N GLY A 6 57.61 -76.04 -56.34
CA GLY A 6 57.56 -75.61 -54.94
C GLY A 6 56.24 -74.92 -54.58
N PRO A 7 55.93 -74.78 -53.28
CA PRO A 7 54.68 -74.20 -52.80
C PRO A 7 54.68 -72.67 -52.96
N ARG A 8 53.54 -72.12 -53.40
CA ARG A 8 53.27 -70.67 -53.40
C ARG A 8 52.69 -70.28 -52.04
N PRO A 9 53.12 -69.17 -51.40
CA PRO A 9 52.46 -68.66 -50.21
C PRO A 9 51.20 -67.88 -50.62
N SER A 10 50.04 -68.30 -50.12
CA SER A 10 48.82 -67.50 -50.11
C SER A 10 48.83 -66.60 -48.86
N PHE A 11 49.07 -65.31 -49.04
CA PHE A 11 49.09 -64.33 -47.96
C PHE A 11 48.31 -63.06 -48.33
N TRP A 12 47.13 -63.21 -48.93
CA TRP A 12 46.35 -62.05 -49.41
C TRP A 12 44.85 -62.10 -49.14
N ARG A 13 44.36 -62.91 -48.21
CA ARG A 13 42.96 -62.88 -47.81
C ARG A 13 42.77 -63.51 -46.44
N ASP A 14 42.86 -62.67 -45.42
CA ASP A 14 42.39 -63.01 -44.08
C ASP A 14 41.61 -61.78 -43.57
N GLU A 15 40.28 -61.84 -43.66
CA GLU A 15 39.35 -60.75 -43.29
C GLU A 15 38.69 -60.97 -41.91
N ASP A 16 39.10 -62.02 -41.17
CA ASP A 16 38.47 -62.48 -39.92
C ASP A 16 38.67 -61.54 -38.70
N GLY A 17 39.24 -60.35 -38.88
CA GLY A 17 39.47 -59.35 -37.82
C GLY A 17 38.84 -57.97 -38.03
N ALA A 18 38.30 -57.68 -39.22
CA ALA A 18 37.85 -56.32 -39.57
C ALA A 18 36.62 -55.86 -38.75
N LEU A 19 35.68 -56.79 -38.47
CA LEU A 19 34.50 -56.51 -37.64
C LEU A 19 34.85 -56.33 -36.16
N LEU A 20 35.91 -56.97 -35.66
CA LEU A 20 36.40 -56.79 -34.30
C LEU A 20 36.96 -55.38 -34.08
N ILE A 21 37.73 -54.87 -35.04
CA ILE A 21 38.27 -53.50 -34.99
C ILE A 21 37.14 -52.46 -35.00
N LEU A 22 36.15 -52.65 -35.87
CA LEU A 22 34.95 -51.79 -35.94
C LEU A 22 34.12 -51.87 -34.65
N GLY A 23 33.93 -53.07 -34.09
CA GLY A 23 33.18 -53.26 -32.84
C GLY A 23 33.84 -52.61 -31.64
N ILE A 24 35.16 -52.73 -31.50
CA ILE A 24 35.94 -52.03 -30.46
C ILE A 24 35.84 -50.52 -30.64
N PHE A 25 35.90 -50.02 -31.87
CA PHE A 25 35.74 -48.60 -32.15
C PHE A 25 34.38 -48.06 -31.68
N PHE A 26 33.27 -48.73 -32.03
CA PHE A 26 31.94 -48.32 -31.57
C PHE A 26 31.75 -48.47 -30.05
N PHE A 27 32.34 -49.50 -29.45
CA PHE A 27 32.30 -49.69 -28.00
C PHE A 27 33.00 -48.54 -27.25
N VAL A 28 34.21 -48.16 -27.71
CA VAL A 28 34.94 -47.00 -27.16
C VAL A 28 34.17 -45.70 -27.42
N ALA A 29 33.57 -45.54 -28.60
CA ALA A 29 32.73 -44.37 -28.90
C ALA A 29 31.51 -44.26 -27.97
N MET A 30 30.83 -45.38 -27.68
CA MET A 30 29.70 -45.39 -26.74
C MET A 30 30.14 -45.02 -25.32
N LEU A 31 31.25 -45.60 -24.84
CA LEU A 31 31.80 -45.25 -23.52
C LEU A 31 32.16 -43.75 -23.43
N PHE A 32 32.69 -43.19 -24.50
CA PHE A 32 33.00 -41.76 -24.58
C PHE A 32 31.73 -40.90 -24.50
N THR A 33 30.68 -41.26 -25.24
CA THR A 33 29.40 -40.52 -25.19
C THR A 33 28.71 -40.64 -23.83
N ALA A 34 28.75 -41.82 -23.20
CA ALA A 34 28.21 -42.02 -21.86
C ALA A 34 29.00 -41.20 -20.81
N SER A 35 30.32 -41.13 -20.98
CA SER A 35 31.19 -40.32 -20.12
C SER A 35 30.86 -38.83 -20.21
N LEU A 36 30.69 -38.33 -21.44
CA LEU A 36 30.27 -36.96 -21.70
C LEU A 36 28.90 -36.65 -21.05
N ALA A 37 27.95 -37.58 -21.17
CA ALA A 37 26.62 -37.40 -20.60
C ALA A 37 26.65 -37.28 -19.06
N ILE A 38 27.51 -38.06 -18.38
CA ILE A 38 27.64 -38.00 -16.92
C ILE A 38 28.21 -36.64 -16.48
N ASP A 39 29.25 -36.14 -17.14
CA ASP A 39 29.82 -34.83 -16.78
C ASP A 39 28.85 -33.68 -17.06
N ILE A 40 28.09 -33.74 -18.15
CA ILE A 40 27.02 -32.76 -18.45
C ILE A 40 25.90 -32.82 -17.42
N ALA A 41 25.44 -34.02 -17.04
CA ALA A 41 24.38 -34.18 -16.04
C ALA A 41 24.80 -33.59 -14.67
N ARG A 42 26.06 -33.82 -14.27
CA ARG A 42 26.62 -33.24 -13.04
C ARG A 42 26.77 -31.73 -13.14
N TYR A 43 27.21 -31.23 -14.30
CA TYR A 43 27.30 -29.79 -14.57
C TYR A 43 25.93 -29.11 -14.40
N GLU A 44 24.88 -29.65 -15.03
CA GLU A 44 23.54 -29.09 -14.94
C GLU A 44 22.96 -29.19 -13.52
N GLN A 45 23.21 -30.28 -12.80
CA GLN A 45 22.77 -30.42 -11.41
C GLN A 45 23.36 -29.31 -10.51
N GLN A 46 24.66 -29.05 -10.64
CA GLN A 46 25.32 -28.01 -9.86
C GLN A 46 24.90 -26.60 -10.30
N ARG A 47 24.69 -26.39 -11.59
CA ARG A 47 24.17 -25.13 -12.13
C ARG A 47 22.80 -24.79 -11.54
N VAL A 48 21.87 -25.73 -11.51
CA VAL A 48 20.53 -25.54 -10.93
C VAL A 48 20.61 -25.29 -9.42
N GLN A 49 21.48 -25.99 -8.71
CA GLN A 49 21.67 -25.78 -7.27
C GLN A 49 22.20 -24.37 -6.97
N LEU A 50 23.22 -23.91 -7.71
CA LEU A 50 23.78 -22.57 -7.58
C LEU A 50 22.73 -21.49 -7.83
N GLN A 51 21.91 -21.67 -8.86
CA GLN A 51 20.82 -20.74 -9.17
C GLN A 51 19.79 -20.69 -8.02
N GLY A 52 19.37 -21.85 -7.49
CA GLY A 52 18.41 -21.89 -6.38
C GLY A 52 18.96 -21.33 -5.05
N ILE A 53 20.27 -21.37 -4.81
CA ILE A 53 20.90 -20.67 -3.67
C ILE A 53 20.88 -19.17 -3.91
N ALA A 54 21.28 -18.74 -5.10
CA ALA A 54 21.34 -17.33 -5.46
C ALA A 54 19.95 -16.67 -5.39
N ASP A 55 18.90 -17.30 -5.92
CA ASP A 55 17.53 -16.78 -5.85
C ASP A 55 17.05 -16.61 -4.40
N ARG A 56 17.31 -17.60 -3.53
CA ARG A 56 16.99 -17.51 -2.09
C ARG A 56 17.77 -16.39 -1.39
N ALA A 57 19.06 -16.28 -1.69
CA ALA A 57 19.94 -15.27 -1.10
C ALA A 57 19.54 -13.86 -1.52
N VAL A 58 19.25 -13.64 -2.82
CA VAL A 58 18.86 -12.33 -3.34
C VAL A 58 17.48 -11.94 -2.81
N LEU A 59 16.51 -12.86 -2.76
CA LEU A 59 15.19 -12.60 -2.18
C LEU A 59 15.26 -12.24 -0.69
N ALA A 60 16.07 -12.96 0.09
CA ALA A 60 16.26 -12.68 1.50
C ALA A 60 16.93 -11.32 1.72
N ALA A 61 18.02 -11.04 0.98
CA ALA A 61 18.72 -9.76 1.04
C ALA A 61 17.88 -8.59 0.52
N ALA A 62 17.01 -8.81 -0.45
CA ALA A 62 16.07 -7.81 -0.93
C ALA A 62 15.00 -7.48 0.13
N ASN A 63 14.50 -8.49 0.86
CA ASN A 63 13.51 -8.33 1.95
C ASN A 63 14.08 -7.78 3.28
N MET A 64 15.39 -7.62 3.43
CA MET A 64 15.96 -7.08 4.67
C MET A 64 15.56 -5.63 4.90
N ARG A 65 14.81 -5.41 5.97
CA ARG A 65 14.47 -4.09 6.52
C ARG A 65 15.57 -3.58 7.43
N ARG A 66 15.66 -2.26 7.51
CA ARG A 66 16.66 -1.53 8.30
C ARG A 66 16.15 -1.40 9.72
N ASP A 67 16.20 -2.48 10.48
CA ASP A 67 15.87 -2.41 11.90
C ASP A 67 17.04 -1.72 12.62
N GLY A 68 16.72 -0.70 13.42
CA GLY A 68 17.67 0.28 13.98
C GLY A 68 18.70 -0.26 14.99
N ASP A 69 18.94 -1.56 15.06
CA ASP A 69 19.94 -2.16 15.97
C ASP A 69 20.64 -3.35 15.29
N GLY A 70 21.83 -3.11 14.74
CA GLY A 70 22.68 -4.15 14.13
C GLY A 70 22.65 -4.17 12.59
N ASP A 71 23.23 -3.13 11.98
CA ASP A 71 23.32 -2.86 10.54
C ASP A 71 24.10 -3.96 9.78
N MET A 72 23.44 -5.07 9.43
CA MET A 72 24.01 -6.04 8.49
C MET A 72 23.73 -5.55 7.07
N ASN A 73 24.79 -5.18 6.35
CA ASN A 73 24.69 -4.76 4.96
C ASN A 73 24.04 -5.90 4.13
N PRO A 74 23.13 -5.60 3.18
CA PRO A 74 22.53 -6.60 2.29
C PRO A 74 23.56 -7.51 1.61
N THR A 75 24.73 -6.94 1.31
CA THR A 75 25.87 -7.69 0.77
C THR A 75 26.31 -8.78 1.75
N ASP A 76 26.45 -8.46 3.04
CA ASP A 76 26.88 -9.42 4.06
C ASP A 76 25.83 -10.50 4.32
N HIS A 77 24.55 -10.19 4.13
CA HIS A 77 23.49 -11.19 4.23
C HIS A 77 23.50 -12.18 3.07
N VAL A 78 23.70 -11.70 1.83
CA VAL A 78 23.94 -12.59 0.68
C VAL A 78 25.14 -13.49 0.95
N ARG A 79 26.23 -12.92 1.49
CA ARG A 79 27.43 -13.70 1.88
C ARG A 79 27.08 -14.78 2.90
N GLY A 80 26.23 -14.49 3.88
CA GLY A 80 25.76 -15.44 4.88
C GLY A 80 25.08 -16.68 4.28
N TYR A 81 24.24 -16.51 3.26
CA TYR A 81 23.61 -17.63 2.55
C TYR A 81 24.64 -18.54 1.86
N PHE A 82 25.61 -17.96 1.18
CA PHE A 82 26.66 -18.74 0.52
C PHE A 82 27.61 -19.42 1.52
N LEU A 83 27.94 -18.77 2.63
CA LEU A 83 28.73 -19.38 3.71
C LEU A 83 28.02 -20.59 4.33
N ALA A 84 26.70 -20.49 4.56
CA ALA A 84 25.90 -21.59 5.10
C ALA A 84 25.84 -22.80 4.15
N GLU A 85 25.88 -22.57 2.84
CA GLU A 85 25.92 -23.60 1.80
C GLU A 85 27.35 -24.13 1.55
N GLY A 86 28.33 -23.73 2.37
CA GLY A 86 29.70 -24.25 2.35
C GLY A 86 30.66 -23.57 1.40
N PHE A 87 30.32 -22.40 0.84
CA PHE A 87 31.25 -21.61 0.03
C PHE A 87 32.27 -20.90 0.92
N THR A 88 33.51 -20.82 0.46
CA THR A 88 34.56 -20.05 1.15
C THR A 88 34.44 -18.56 0.86
N SER A 89 34.93 -17.70 1.76
CA SER A 89 34.97 -16.24 1.56
C SER A 89 35.64 -15.85 0.23
N ALA A 90 36.75 -16.53 -0.13
CA ALA A 90 37.47 -16.30 -1.39
C ALA A 90 36.71 -16.72 -2.66
N GLN A 91 35.73 -17.62 -2.56
CA GLN A 91 34.81 -17.92 -3.65
C GLN A 91 33.72 -16.84 -3.76
N ILE A 92 33.26 -16.34 -2.62
CA ILE A 92 32.22 -15.31 -2.54
C ILE A 92 32.72 -13.94 -3.01
N ASP A 93 33.96 -13.57 -2.68
CA ASP A 93 34.58 -12.31 -3.13
C ASP A 93 34.77 -12.25 -4.65
N ARG A 94 34.75 -13.40 -5.34
CA ARG A 94 34.76 -13.48 -6.81
C ARG A 94 33.36 -13.36 -7.42
N MET A 95 32.30 -13.51 -6.63
CA MET A 95 30.94 -13.29 -7.09
C MET A 95 30.69 -11.78 -7.14
N ASN A 96 30.23 -11.29 -8.29
CA ASN A 96 29.85 -9.88 -8.42
C ASN A 96 28.49 -9.69 -7.73
N ILE A 97 28.52 -9.18 -6.49
CA ILE A 97 27.33 -8.80 -5.73
C ILE A 97 27.15 -7.29 -5.90
N GLN A 98 26.07 -6.89 -6.55
CA GLN A 98 25.73 -5.48 -6.77
C GLN A 98 24.42 -5.17 -6.07
N VAL A 99 24.42 -4.06 -5.34
CA VAL A 99 23.25 -3.54 -4.65
C VAL A 99 23.00 -2.15 -5.21
N ASP A 100 22.00 -2.04 -6.08
CA ASP A 100 21.63 -0.77 -6.68
C ASP A 100 20.45 -0.16 -5.91
N PRO A 101 20.56 1.09 -5.43
CA PRO A 101 19.41 1.82 -4.94
C PRO A 101 18.47 2.11 -6.12
N ILE A 102 17.19 1.81 -5.95
CA ILE A 102 16.13 2.20 -6.89
C ILE A 102 15.18 3.18 -6.19
N ALA A 103 14.43 3.98 -6.96
CA ALA A 103 13.52 4.97 -6.42
C ALA A 103 12.48 4.29 -5.52
N GLY A 104 12.60 4.53 -4.20
CA GLY A 104 11.90 3.77 -3.20
C GLY A 104 12.18 2.29 -3.40
N GLY A 105 13.33 1.77 -2.99
CA GLY A 105 13.58 0.33 -2.96
C GLY A 105 15.04 -0.04 -3.16
N ARG A 106 15.30 -1.33 -3.32
CA ARG A 106 16.65 -1.85 -3.53
C ARG A 106 16.62 -3.02 -4.50
N ARG A 107 17.46 -2.93 -5.53
CA ARG A 107 17.74 -4.04 -6.43
C ARG A 107 18.99 -4.74 -5.94
N VAL A 108 18.88 -6.04 -5.66
CA VAL A 108 20.04 -6.87 -5.33
C VAL A 108 20.28 -7.79 -6.54
N THR A 109 21.50 -7.75 -7.07
CA THR A 109 21.91 -8.60 -8.19
C THR A 109 23.12 -9.39 -7.76
N VAL A 110 23.10 -10.70 -7.98
CA VAL A 110 24.21 -11.60 -7.64
C VAL A 110 24.55 -12.41 -8.87
N GLN A 111 25.82 -12.35 -9.28
CA GLN A 111 26.35 -13.18 -10.36
C GLN A 111 27.31 -14.22 -9.76
N PRO A 112 26.78 -15.37 -9.26
CA PRO A 112 27.62 -16.46 -8.82
C PRO A 112 28.42 -17.02 -9.99
N GLN A 113 29.72 -17.22 -9.74
CA GLN A 113 30.65 -17.84 -10.67
C GLN A 113 31.31 -19.04 -9.99
N GLY A 114 31.38 -20.16 -10.68
CA GLY A 114 31.98 -21.39 -10.18
C GLY A 114 32.71 -22.15 -11.28
N THR A 115 33.62 -23.03 -10.88
CA THR A 115 34.28 -23.99 -11.77
C THR A 115 34.04 -25.39 -11.23
N ILE A 116 33.53 -26.27 -12.08
CA ILE A 116 33.26 -27.66 -11.75
C ILE A 116 34.38 -28.51 -12.32
N SER A 117 35.02 -29.31 -11.48
CA SER A 117 35.97 -30.32 -11.94
C SER A 117 35.23 -31.43 -12.67
N THR A 118 35.57 -31.63 -13.93
CA THR A 118 35.08 -32.73 -14.74
C THR A 118 35.75 -34.03 -14.29
N MET A 119 35.01 -35.14 -14.28
CA MET A 119 35.60 -36.43 -13.93
C MET A 119 36.16 -37.12 -15.17
N LEU A 120 35.37 -37.20 -16.24
CA LEU A 120 35.69 -38.03 -17.40
C LEU A 120 36.19 -37.22 -18.59
N MET A 121 35.72 -35.98 -18.77
CA MET A 121 36.30 -35.01 -19.71
C MET A 121 37.75 -34.64 -19.34
N SER A 122 38.19 -34.92 -18.11
CA SER A 122 39.61 -34.79 -17.73
C SER A 122 40.52 -35.72 -18.54
N LEU A 123 40.02 -36.86 -19.05
CA LEU A 123 40.79 -37.76 -19.92
C LEU A 123 41.15 -37.14 -21.29
N ILE A 124 40.40 -36.11 -21.71
CA ILE A 124 40.66 -35.34 -22.93
C ILE A 124 41.20 -33.94 -22.63
N ASP A 125 41.82 -33.78 -21.46
CA ASP A 125 42.47 -32.55 -20.99
C ASP A 125 41.51 -31.36 -20.74
N ILE A 126 40.21 -31.63 -20.64
CA ILE A 126 39.22 -30.64 -20.19
C ILE A 126 38.97 -30.91 -18.72
N ASN A 127 39.74 -30.25 -17.84
CA ASN A 127 39.75 -30.52 -16.40
C ASN A 127 38.68 -29.74 -15.60
N THR A 128 38.14 -28.66 -16.17
CA THR A 128 37.11 -27.84 -15.52
C THR A 128 36.10 -27.27 -16.52
N LEU A 129 34.87 -27.08 -16.07
CA LEU A 129 33.83 -26.35 -16.76
C LEU A 129 33.38 -25.15 -15.93
N GLY A 130 33.30 -23.98 -16.55
CA GLY A 130 32.80 -22.76 -15.91
C GLY A 130 31.27 -22.74 -15.83
N VAL A 131 30.75 -22.34 -14.67
CA VAL A 131 29.33 -22.04 -14.45
C VAL A 131 29.21 -20.57 -14.10
N ALA A 132 28.37 -19.85 -14.83
CA ALA A 132 27.91 -18.52 -14.46
C ALA A 132 26.38 -18.51 -14.56
N THR A 133 25.70 -18.27 -13.44
CA THR A 133 24.23 -18.24 -13.37
C THR A 133 23.80 -16.92 -12.77
N PRO A 134 23.56 -15.85 -13.56
CA PRO A 134 23.11 -14.58 -13.01
C PRO A 134 21.76 -14.76 -12.33
N ALA A 135 21.66 -14.35 -11.06
CA ALA A 135 20.41 -14.29 -10.31
C ALA A 135 20.12 -12.84 -9.91
N ARG A 136 18.87 -12.43 -9.98
CA ARG A 136 18.42 -11.07 -9.70
C ARG A 136 17.09 -11.16 -8.97
N ALA A 137 16.93 -10.35 -7.95
CA ALA A 137 15.64 -10.13 -7.30
C ALA A 137 15.52 -8.65 -6.97
N GLU A 138 14.34 -8.11 -7.17
CA GLU A 138 14.05 -6.71 -6.96
C GLU A 138 12.99 -6.57 -5.88
N ILE A 139 13.31 -5.76 -4.86
CA ILE A 139 12.28 -5.23 -3.98
C ILE A 139 12.05 -3.77 -4.34
N SER A 140 10.83 -3.46 -4.77
CA SER A 140 10.35 -2.09 -4.73
C SER A 140 10.03 -1.77 -3.27
N ALA A 141 10.37 -0.56 -2.82
CA ALA A 141 9.91 -0.05 -1.54
C ALA A 141 8.38 -0.08 -1.52
N PRO A 142 7.80 -0.13 -0.31
CA PRO A 142 6.39 0.08 -0.14
C PRO A 142 5.95 1.32 -0.93
N LEU A 143 4.90 1.17 -1.74
CA LEU A 143 4.22 2.30 -2.34
C LEU A 143 3.84 3.26 -1.21
N PRO A 144 4.06 4.58 -1.37
CA PRO A 144 3.54 5.54 -0.43
C PRO A 144 2.03 5.40 -0.30
N VAL A 145 1.54 5.46 0.93
CA VAL A 145 0.13 5.24 1.25
C VAL A 145 -0.49 6.54 1.76
N GLU A 146 -1.59 6.94 1.13
CA GLU A 146 -2.44 8.04 1.59
C GLU A 146 -3.75 7.45 2.12
N VAL A 147 -3.98 7.57 3.43
CA VAL A 147 -5.19 7.07 4.09
C VAL A 147 -6.03 8.24 4.56
N VAL A 148 -7.30 8.27 4.19
CA VAL A 148 -8.28 9.19 4.78
C VAL A 148 -9.26 8.38 5.63
N MET A 149 -9.28 8.66 6.93
CA MET A 149 -10.16 8.05 7.90
C MET A 149 -11.36 8.96 8.14
N VAL A 150 -12.52 8.57 7.65
CA VAL A 150 -13.80 9.26 7.85
C VAL A 150 -14.52 8.59 9.01
N LEU A 151 -14.50 9.25 10.18
CA LEU A 151 -14.85 8.65 11.46
C LEU A 151 -16.11 9.28 12.06
N ASP A 152 -17.11 8.45 12.34
CA ASP A 152 -18.36 8.87 12.97
C ASP A 152 -18.12 9.22 14.45
N ILE A 153 -18.40 10.47 14.79
CA ILE A 153 -18.40 10.96 16.17
C ILE A 153 -19.78 11.48 16.55
N SER A 154 -20.85 10.96 15.96
CA SER A 154 -22.22 11.33 16.29
C SER A 154 -22.62 10.92 17.71
N TRP A 155 -23.73 11.46 18.23
CA TRP A 155 -24.18 11.15 19.59
C TRP A 155 -24.51 9.67 19.81
N SER A 156 -24.92 8.91 18.78
CA SER A 156 -25.16 7.45 18.89
C SER A 156 -23.91 6.67 19.32
N MET A 157 -22.72 7.22 19.05
CA MET A 157 -21.45 6.65 19.49
C MET A 157 -21.23 6.67 21.01
N THR A 158 -22.14 7.28 21.79
CA THR A 158 -22.20 7.15 23.26
C THR A 158 -22.80 5.83 23.74
N ALA A 159 -23.48 5.09 22.86
CA ALA A 159 -24.14 3.85 23.22
C ALA A 159 -23.12 2.80 23.69
N MET A 160 -23.54 1.98 24.66
CA MET A 160 -22.75 0.86 25.18
C MET A 160 -22.90 -0.34 24.26
N THR A 161 -21.78 -1.00 23.99
CA THR A 161 -21.75 -2.24 23.22
C THR A 161 -21.77 -3.46 24.16
N GLY A 162 -21.92 -4.66 23.60
CA GLY A 162 -21.96 -5.91 24.37
C GLY A 162 -20.70 -6.24 25.18
N ASN A 163 -19.59 -5.52 24.96
CA ASN A 163 -18.32 -5.72 25.69
C ASN A 163 -18.16 -4.77 26.91
N GLY A 164 -19.16 -3.94 27.22
CA GLY A 164 -19.11 -3.01 28.35
C GLY A 164 -18.35 -1.71 28.09
N GLN A 165 -17.88 -1.48 26.86
CA GLN A 165 -17.31 -0.20 26.40
C GLN A 165 -18.32 0.54 25.51
N SER A 166 -18.23 1.86 25.52
CA SER A 166 -18.98 2.69 24.58
C SER A 166 -18.49 2.48 23.14
N ARG A 167 -19.35 2.77 22.17
CA ARG A 167 -19.01 2.69 20.75
C ARG A 167 -17.81 3.56 20.38
N ILE A 168 -17.73 4.79 20.92
CA ILE A 168 -16.59 5.68 20.71
C ILE A 168 -15.28 5.12 21.31
N GLU A 169 -15.32 4.48 22.49
CA GLU A 169 -14.12 3.87 23.08
C GLU A 169 -13.58 2.71 22.22
N ASN A 170 -14.49 1.88 21.70
CA ASN A 170 -14.12 0.81 20.76
C ASN A 170 -13.51 1.40 19.48
N LEU A 171 -14.10 2.47 18.93
CA LEU A 171 -13.57 3.14 17.75
C LEU A 171 -12.16 3.68 17.99
N ARG A 172 -11.97 4.42 19.09
CA ARG A 172 -10.66 5.01 19.43
C ARG A 172 -9.58 3.94 19.54
N SER A 173 -9.86 2.86 20.28
CA SER A 173 -8.91 1.76 20.44
C SER A 173 -8.59 1.08 19.11
N ALA A 174 -9.60 0.77 18.30
CA ALA A 174 -9.42 0.05 17.04
C ALA A 174 -8.70 0.90 15.97
N ALA A 175 -9.09 2.17 15.83
CA ALA A 175 -8.47 3.09 14.89
C ALA A 175 -7.02 3.41 15.29
N ALA A 176 -6.74 3.60 16.58
CA ALA A 176 -5.37 3.83 17.05
C ALA A 176 -4.47 2.64 16.73
N GLU A 177 -4.90 1.41 16.98
CA GLU A 177 -4.13 0.21 16.67
C GLU A 177 -3.87 0.06 15.17
N MET A 178 -4.86 0.32 14.31
CA MET A 178 -4.64 0.36 12.86
C MET A 178 -3.60 1.42 12.45
N VAL A 179 -3.62 2.61 13.07
CA VAL A 179 -2.60 3.64 12.80
C VAL A 179 -1.21 3.13 13.17
N ARG A 180 -1.06 2.50 14.35
CA ARG A 180 0.21 1.89 14.78
C ARG A 180 0.69 0.86 13.76
N ASP A 181 -0.17 -0.08 13.38
CA ASP A 181 0.14 -1.13 12.41
C ASP A 181 0.52 -0.59 11.02
N LEU A 182 -0.09 0.52 10.59
CA LEU A 182 0.20 1.13 9.28
C LEU A 182 1.54 1.87 9.28
N MET A 183 1.88 2.53 10.38
CA MET A 183 3.08 3.38 10.49
C MET A 183 4.29 2.63 11.04
N GLN A 184 4.07 1.44 11.62
CA GLN A 184 5.13 0.55 12.07
C GLN A 184 6.10 0.21 10.94
N ASP A 185 7.40 0.28 11.24
CA ASP A 185 8.51 -0.05 10.34
C ASP A 185 8.54 0.74 9.01
N ARG A 186 7.99 1.96 9.01
CA ARG A 186 8.02 2.89 7.87
C ARG A 186 8.74 4.19 8.18
N GLU A 187 9.35 4.79 7.16
CA GLU A 187 9.99 6.10 7.32
C GLU A 187 8.92 7.20 7.38
N GLU A 188 9.25 8.32 8.04
CA GLU A 188 8.34 9.45 8.14
C GLU A 188 8.01 10.00 6.74
N GLY A 189 6.73 9.93 6.36
CA GLY A 189 6.23 10.37 5.06
C GLY A 189 5.92 9.26 4.05
N ASP A 190 6.22 7.99 4.38
CA ASP A 190 5.74 6.83 3.61
C ASP A 190 4.23 6.64 3.74
N VAL A 191 3.67 7.01 4.90
CA VAL A 191 2.24 6.97 5.19
C VAL A 191 1.79 8.34 5.66
N ALA A 192 0.73 8.84 5.02
CA ALA A 192 0.04 10.05 5.42
C ALA A 192 -1.40 9.70 5.80
N ILE A 193 -1.83 10.09 7.00
CA ILE A 193 -3.18 9.82 7.50
C ILE A 193 -3.93 11.13 7.69
N THR A 194 -5.03 11.30 6.96
CA THR A 194 -5.96 12.39 7.19
C THR A 194 -7.14 11.88 8.02
N ILE A 195 -7.41 12.53 9.15
CA ILE A 195 -8.50 12.15 10.05
C ILE A 195 -9.64 13.16 9.90
N VAL A 196 -10.79 12.70 9.41
CA VAL A 196 -12.01 13.48 9.18
C VAL A 196 -13.08 12.99 10.15
N PRO A 197 -13.15 13.55 11.36
CA PRO A 197 -14.27 13.29 12.26
C PRO A 197 -15.52 14.01 11.76
N TYR A 198 -16.65 13.31 11.69
CA TYR A 198 -17.91 13.90 11.26
C TYR A 198 -19.03 13.65 12.28
N GLU A 199 -19.92 14.62 12.34
CA GLU A 199 -21.17 14.58 13.12
C GLU A 199 -22.27 15.25 12.30
N SER A 200 -23.12 16.12 12.86
CA SER A 200 -24.03 16.97 12.09
C SER A 200 -23.29 17.81 11.06
N TRP A 201 -22.02 18.11 11.33
CA TRP A 201 -21.11 18.90 10.52
C TRP A 201 -19.70 18.30 10.54
N VAL A 202 -18.88 18.69 9.57
CA VAL A 202 -17.42 18.50 9.58
C VAL A 202 -16.78 19.84 9.84
N VAL A 203 -15.84 19.90 10.79
CA VAL A 203 -15.13 21.15 11.08
C VAL A 203 -13.85 21.22 10.25
N PRO A 204 -13.71 22.23 9.38
CA PRO A 204 -12.52 22.41 8.57
C PRO A 204 -11.31 22.78 9.44
N PRO A 205 -10.08 22.45 9.02
CA PRO A 205 -8.88 22.93 9.69
C PRO A 205 -8.76 24.46 9.55
N PRO A 206 -8.06 25.13 10.49
CA PRO A 206 -7.80 26.56 10.39
C PRO A 206 -7.15 26.94 9.06
N GLY A 207 -7.55 28.08 8.48
CA GLY A 207 -7.01 28.59 7.22
C GLY A 207 -7.59 27.95 5.96
N LEU A 208 -8.34 26.85 6.04
CA LEU A 208 -8.90 26.20 4.83
C LEU A 208 -9.83 27.14 4.05
N LEU A 209 -10.63 27.93 4.76
CA LEU A 209 -11.64 28.80 4.15
C LEU A 209 -11.04 29.94 3.34
N ASP A 210 -9.78 30.31 3.60
CA ASP A 210 -9.08 31.34 2.83
C ASP A 210 -8.79 30.86 1.39
N TYR A 211 -8.87 29.55 1.15
CA TYR A 211 -8.72 28.91 -0.17
C TYR A 211 -10.04 28.62 -0.87
N MET A 212 -11.18 28.91 -0.23
CA MET A 212 -12.50 28.69 -0.82
C MET A 212 -13.01 30.00 -1.42
N GLU A 213 -13.28 30.01 -2.73
CA GLU A 213 -13.94 31.15 -3.37
C GLU A 213 -15.39 31.27 -2.85
N ASN A 214 -15.88 32.51 -2.66
CA ASN A 214 -17.25 32.81 -2.21
C ASN A 214 -17.66 32.45 -0.77
N VAL A 215 -16.72 32.31 0.19
CA VAL A 215 -17.08 32.25 1.61
C VAL A 215 -17.46 33.65 2.13
N SER A 216 -18.74 34.02 2.03
CA SER A 216 -19.25 35.27 2.58
C SER A 216 -20.19 35.01 3.76
N GLY A 217 -19.90 35.62 4.93
CA GLY A 217 -20.75 35.55 6.11
C GLY A 217 -20.11 34.90 7.34
N ALA A 218 -19.02 35.48 7.86
CA ALA A 218 -18.48 35.06 9.15
C ALA A 218 -19.57 35.17 10.23
N MET A 219 -20.00 34.02 10.76
CA MET A 219 -20.87 33.98 11.94
C MET A 219 -19.97 33.88 13.15
N SER A 220 -20.03 34.83 14.08
CA SER A 220 -19.37 34.69 15.37
C SER A 220 -20.37 34.12 16.38
N ASN A 221 -19.91 33.21 17.25
CA ASN A 221 -20.67 32.85 18.44
C ASN A 221 -20.87 34.10 19.35
N ALA A 222 -21.64 33.95 20.43
CA ALA A 222 -21.86 35.04 21.39
C ALA A 222 -20.56 35.63 22.01
N ASN A 223 -19.43 34.92 21.91
CA ASN A 223 -18.13 35.29 22.43
C ASN A 223 -17.18 35.84 21.35
N GLY A 224 -17.65 36.08 20.12
CA GLY A 224 -16.84 36.62 19.03
C GLY A 224 -16.01 35.59 18.25
N THR A 225 -16.04 34.30 18.61
CA THR A 225 -15.32 33.24 17.89
C THR A 225 -15.99 32.96 16.55
N PRO A 226 -15.28 33.06 15.43
CA PRO A 226 -15.85 32.74 14.13
C PRO A 226 -16.22 31.25 14.02
N GLN A 227 -17.36 30.98 13.41
CA GLN A 227 -17.95 29.68 13.16
C GLN A 227 -18.26 29.57 11.67
N TYR A 228 -17.91 28.43 11.09
CA TYR A 228 -18.06 28.19 9.67
C TYR A 228 -18.58 26.77 9.47
N CYS A 229 -19.79 26.67 8.92
CA CYS A 229 -20.33 25.42 8.41
C CYS A 229 -20.11 25.44 6.91
N VAL A 230 -19.31 24.52 6.37
CA VAL A 230 -19.16 24.35 4.93
C VAL A 230 -20.07 23.20 4.51
N GLU A 231 -20.81 23.46 3.44
CA GLU A 231 -21.67 22.48 2.79
C GLU A 231 -21.47 22.59 1.29
N PHE A 232 -21.56 21.46 0.62
CA PHE A 232 -21.51 21.34 -0.83
C PHE A 232 -22.92 20.93 -1.29
N GLN A 233 -23.38 21.32 -2.48
CA GLN A 233 -24.65 20.83 -3.02
C GLN A 233 -24.46 19.47 -3.67
N ASP A 234 -23.43 19.32 -4.51
CA ASP A 234 -23.17 18.08 -5.26
C ASP A 234 -21.66 17.75 -5.39
N TRP A 235 -21.35 16.67 -6.10
CA TRP A 235 -19.97 16.24 -6.36
C TRP A 235 -19.20 17.19 -7.29
N SER A 236 -19.88 17.87 -8.22
CA SER A 236 -19.21 18.76 -9.16
C SER A 236 -18.58 19.96 -8.46
N GLU A 237 -19.18 20.43 -7.37
CA GLU A 237 -18.60 21.43 -6.48
C GLU A 237 -17.34 20.97 -5.73
N LEU A 238 -17.15 19.65 -5.59
CA LEU A 238 -15.93 19.05 -5.02
C LEU A 238 -14.84 18.86 -6.07
N SER A 239 -15.18 18.39 -7.26
CA SER A 239 -14.21 18.06 -8.32
C SER A 239 -13.73 19.26 -9.14
N ASP A 240 -14.40 20.42 -9.05
CA ASP A 240 -14.03 21.66 -9.77
C ASP A 240 -13.55 22.77 -8.82
N PHE A 241 -12.78 22.40 -7.81
CA PHE A 241 -12.26 23.36 -6.81
C PHE A 241 -11.41 24.49 -7.44
N ARG A 242 -10.92 24.31 -8.68
CA ARG A 242 -10.19 25.33 -9.47
C ARG A 242 -11.03 26.17 -10.44
N GLY A 243 -12.27 25.80 -10.75
CA GLY A 243 -13.01 26.37 -11.88
C GLY A 243 -13.92 27.55 -11.58
N ASN A 244 -14.02 27.96 -10.31
CA ASN A 244 -15.16 28.65 -9.67
C ASN A 244 -16.01 27.60 -8.95
N PRO A 245 -15.63 27.18 -7.72
CA PRO A 245 -16.54 26.41 -6.90
C PRO A 245 -17.79 27.26 -6.71
N THR A 246 -18.85 26.91 -7.43
CA THR A 246 -20.21 27.22 -7.00
C THR A 246 -20.58 26.37 -5.80
N ALA A 247 -19.60 25.86 -5.02
CA ALA A 247 -19.76 25.73 -3.59
C ALA A 247 -20.17 27.12 -3.09
N GLU A 248 -21.46 27.40 -3.21
CA GLU A 248 -22.14 28.25 -2.28
C GLU A 248 -21.80 27.56 -0.96
N ALA A 249 -20.74 28.04 -0.30
CA ALA A 249 -20.45 27.70 1.07
C ALA A 249 -21.65 28.27 1.81
N VAL A 250 -22.73 27.48 1.84
CA VAL A 250 -23.96 27.84 2.50
C VAL A 250 -23.58 27.72 3.95
N ILE A 251 -23.12 28.84 4.51
CA ILE A 251 -23.03 29.04 5.95
C ILE A 251 -24.48 29.03 6.42
N GLY A 252 -24.95 27.81 6.66
CA GLY A 252 -26.28 27.41 7.03
C GLY A 252 -27.42 28.40 6.77
N ARG A 253 -27.98 28.41 5.56
CA ARG A 253 -29.40 28.75 5.36
C ARG A 253 -30.24 27.48 5.25
N ASN A 254 -31.39 27.53 5.92
CA ASN A 254 -32.46 26.57 5.83
C ASN A 254 -33.01 26.55 4.38
N PRO A 255 -33.22 25.38 3.72
CA PRO A 255 -33.76 25.35 2.36
C PRO A 255 -35.23 25.76 2.25
N ALA A 256 -35.89 26.15 3.36
CA ALA A 256 -37.24 26.73 3.31
C ALA A 256 -37.29 28.23 2.92
N ALA A 257 -36.18 28.87 2.52
CA ALA A 257 -36.21 30.28 2.11
C ALA A 257 -35.39 30.55 0.85
N ALA A 258 -36.02 30.36 -0.30
CA ALA A 258 -35.72 31.18 -1.47
C ALA A 258 -35.68 32.65 -1.05
N ASN A 259 -34.54 33.30 -1.31
CA ASN A 259 -34.32 34.75 -1.48
C ASN A 259 -33.04 35.21 -0.80
N ALA A 260 -32.00 35.35 -1.63
CA ALA A 260 -30.89 36.28 -1.49
C ALA A 260 -30.11 36.28 -0.16
N VAL A 261 -28.80 36.08 -0.31
CA VAL A 261 -27.78 36.62 0.58
C VAL A 261 -28.02 38.13 0.74
N ARG A 262 -28.81 38.50 1.76
CA ARG A 262 -28.85 39.83 2.33
C ARG A 262 -28.79 39.68 3.83
N ASN A 263 -27.69 40.22 4.37
CA ASN A 263 -27.52 40.72 5.73
C ASN A 263 -28.75 40.49 6.62
N ASN A 264 -28.80 39.35 7.29
CA ASN A 264 -29.78 39.16 8.34
C ASN A 264 -29.09 38.68 9.61
N ARG A 265 -28.67 39.65 10.43
CA ARG A 265 -28.17 39.47 11.81
C ARG A 265 -29.25 38.95 12.79
N GLN A 266 -30.38 38.43 12.31
CA GLN A 266 -31.53 38.06 13.14
C GLN A 266 -32.11 36.66 12.87
N ALA A 267 -31.38 35.76 12.19
CA ALA A 267 -31.72 34.34 12.26
C ALA A 267 -31.29 33.77 13.63
N ALA A 268 -32.17 33.01 14.29
CA ALA A 268 -31.89 32.45 15.62
C ALA A 268 -30.61 31.59 15.61
N LEU A 269 -29.57 32.09 16.31
CA LEU A 269 -28.23 31.52 16.45
C LEU A 269 -28.18 30.16 17.20
N SER A 270 -29.32 29.58 17.58
CA SER A 270 -29.38 28.57 18.63
C SER A 270 -29.16 27.12 18.18
N ARG A 271 -28.81 26.84 16.91
CA ARG A 271 -28.79 25.46 16.40
C ARG A 271 -27.66 25.06 15.45
N ARG A 272 -26.57 25.82 15.34
CA ARG A 272 -25.44 25.43 14.46
C ARG A 272 -24.10 25.61 15.18
N ILE A 273 -23.50 24.52 15.64
CA ILE A 273 -22.20 24.52 16.33
C ILE A 273 -21.13 24.03 15.34
N CYS A 274 -20.76 24.87 14.38
CA CYS A 274 -19.65 24.61 13.44
C CYS A 274 -18.43 25.47 13.78
N GLY A 275 -18.16 25.63 15.08
CA GLY A 275 -17.00 26.40 15.56
C GLY A 275 -15.86 25.47 15.98
N PRO A 276 -14.59 25.91 15.87
CA PRO A 276 -13.43 25.18 16.38
C PRO A 276 -13.36 25.16 17.93
N LEU A 277 -14.44 25.55 18.62
CA LEU A 277 -14.57 25.56 20.08
C LEU A 277 -14.29 24.19 20.71
N PHE A 278 -14.38 23.13 19.91
CA PHE A 278 -14.10 21.76 20.27
C PHE A 278 -12.99 21.23 19.37
N GLY A 279 -11.75 21.17 19.88
CA GLY A 279 -10.59 20.77 19.08
C GLY A 279 -10.67 19.33 18.54
N HIS A 280 -11.42 18.46 19.22
CA HIS A 280 -11.58 17.03 18.91
C HIS A 280 -12.43 16.72 17.67
N ARG A 281 -13.06 17.72 17.06
CA ARG A 281 -13.90 17.57 15.84
C ARG A 281 -13.28 18.23 14.61
N VAL A 282 -12.11 18.84 14.77
CA VAL A 282 -11.44 19.55 13.69
C VAL A 282 -10.68 18.53 12.84
N THR A 283 -10.89 18.57 11.53
CA THR A 283 -10.19 17.71 10.58
C THR A 283 -8.68 17.93 10.67
N ARG A 284 -7.91 16.84 10.56
CA ARG A 284 -6.44 16.85 10.62
C ARG A 284 -5.88 16.23 9.34
N PRO A 285 -5.41 17.04 8.37
CA PRO A 285 -4.87 16.53 7.12
C PRO A 285 -3.44 16.04 7.26
N LEU A 286 -3.11 14.96 6.55
CA LEU A 286 -1.75 14.46 6.29
C LEU A 286 -0.85 14.34 7.53
N VAL A 287 -1.37 13.72 8.58
CA VAL A 287 -0.61 13.42 9.80
C VAL A 287 0.40 12.30 9.49
N THR A 288 1.68 12.57 9.75
CA THR A 288 2.81 11.66 9.49
C THR A 288 3.43 11.05 10.75
N SER A 289 3.08 11.56 11.93
CA SER A 289 3.55 11.03 13.22
C SER A 289 2.51 10.08 13.81
N GLU A 290 2.95 8.87 14.17
CA GLU A 290 2.11 7.87 14.85
C GLU A 290 1.52 8.44 16.14
N ASP A 291 2.37 8.99 17.03
CA ASP A 291 1.94 9.55 18.30
C ASP A 291 0.93 10.68 18.13
N ALA A 292 1.14 11.55 17.14
CA ALA A 292 0.20 12.63 16.84
C ALA A 292 -1.15 12.11 16.34
N ALA A 293 -1.14 11.13 15.43
CA ALA A 293 -2.35 10.53 14.88
C ALA A 293 -3.15 9.79 15.96
N VAL A 294 -2.48 9.01 16.82
CA VAL A 294 -3.11 8.32 17.95
C VAL A 294 -3.69 9.33 18.94
N ALA A 295 -2.96 10.39 19.29
CA ALA A 295 -3.46 11.42 20.20
C ALA A 295 -4.72 12.13 19.66
N ILE A 296 -4.77 12.38 18.33
CA ILE A 296 -5.97 12.92 17.68
C ILE A 296 -7.14 11.95 17.83
N ILE A 297 -6.94 10.67 17.50
CA ILE A 297 -7.98 9.63 17.59
C ILE A 297 -8.50 9.50 19.03
N GLU A 298 -7.62 9.41 20.01
CA GLU A 298 -8.01 9.27 21.43
C GLU A 298 -8.79 10.48 21.95
N SER A 299 -8.60 11.66 21.35
CA SER A 299 -9.31 12.89 21.72
C SER A 299 -10.76 12.96 21.21
N LEU A 300 -11.16 12.15 20.21
CA LEU A 300 -12.43 12.25 19.48
C LEU A 300 -13.64 12.04 20.39
N GLN A 301 -14.50 13.04 20.61
CA GLN A 301 -15.68 12.92 21.49
C GLN A 301 -16.99 12.89 20.71
N PRO A 302 -18.00 12.12 21.17
CA PRO A 302 -19.27 11.99 20.49
C PRO A 302 -20.15 13.24 20.68
N MET A 303 -20.78 13.73 19.62
CA MET A 303 -21.63 14.91 19.62
C MET A 303 -22.51 14.96 18.36
N GLY A 304 -23.65 15.66 18.42
CA GLY A 304 -24.43 15.97 17.22
C GLY A 304 -25.17 14.76 16.62
N SER A 305 -25.64 14.95 15.39
CA SER A 305 -26.31 13.93 14.57
C SER A 305 -25.33 13.27 13.59
N THR A 306 -25.83 12.43 12.69
CA THR A 306 -25.00 11.67 11.75
C THR A 306 -25.14 12.24 10.33
N SER A 307 -24.03 12.64 9.71
CA SER A 307 -23.97 13.16 8.34
C SER A 307 -22.80 12.54 7.58
N ILE A 308 -23.02 11.29 7.15
CA ILE A 308 -22.06 10.45 6.45
C ILE A 308 -21.70 11.06 5.09
N ASP A 309 -22.69 11.63 4.40
CA ASP A 309 -22.52 12.37 3.14
C ASP A 309 -21.45 13.47 3.27
N LEU A 310 -21.51 14.26 4.34
CA LEU A 310 -20.58 15.35 4.55
C LEU A 310 -19.19 14.86 4.94
N GLY A 311 -19.10 13.80 5.76
CA GLY A 311 -17.84 13.14 6.09
C GLY A 311 -17.11 12.63 4.85
N LEU A 312 -17.83 11.95 3.96
CA LEU A 312 -17.30 11.44 2.69
C LEU A 312 -16.83 12.57 1.77
N ARG A 313 -17.60 13.65 1.67
CA ARG A 313 -17.26 14.84 0.87
C ARG A 313 -15.96 15.50 1.33
N PHE A 314 -15.84 15.78 2.63
CA PHE A 314 -14.59 16.30 3.18
C PHE A 314 -13.43 15.31 3.02
N GLY A 315 -13.71 14.01 3.19
CA GLY A 315 -12.72 12.97 2.94
C GLY A 315 -12.19 13.01 1.51
N ALA A 316 -13.08 13.12 0.52
CA ALA A 316 -12.73 13.25 -0.89
C ALA A 316 -11.93 14.53 -1.17
N MET A 317 -12.34 15.66 -0.60
CA MET A 317 -11.65 16.94 -0.74
C MET A 317 -10.17 16.83 -0.34
N PHE A 318 -9.88 16.20 0.79
CA PHE A 318 -8.50 16.01 1.26
C PHE A 318 -7.70 14.92 0.53
N MET A 319 -8.30 14.22 -0.44
CA MET A 319 -7.58 13.35 -1.38
C MET A 319 -7.18 14.07 -2.67
N ASP A 320 -7.77 15.23 -2.95
CA ASP A 320 -7.54 15.95 -4.19
C ASP A 320 -6.19 16.70 -4.15
N ALA A 321 -5.44 16.66 -5.26
CA ALA A 321 -4.20 17.42 -5.41
C ALA A 321 -4.41 18.94 -5.38
N ASP A 322 -5.63 19.42 -5.60
CA ASP A 322 -5.98 20.84 -5.49
C ASP A 322 -5.89 21.36 -4.06
N MET A 323 -5.79 20.47 -3.05
CA MET A 323 -5.50 20.85 -1.68
C MET A 323 -4.04 21.25 -1.43
N ARG A 324 -3.11 20.98 -2.36
CA ARG A 324 -1.67 21.25 -2.17
C ARG A 324 -1.31 22.69 -1.79
N PRO A 325 -1.94 23.76 -2.33
CA PRO A 325 -1.66 25.12 -1.89
C PRO A 325 -1.96 25.34 -0.40
N PHE A 326 -3.10 24.83 0.07
CA PHE A 326 -3.45 24.85 1.49
C PHE A 326 -2.44 24.04 2.32
N ILE A 327 -2.08 22.83 1.88
CA ILE A 327 -1.07 21.98 2.56
C ILE A 327 0.28 22.69 2.64
N ALA A 328 0.71 23.37 1.58
CA ALA A 328 1.97 24.11 1.56
C ALA A 328 2.02 25.21 2.63
N GLU A 329 0.91 25.92 2.86
CA GLU A 329 0.84 26.91 3.94
C GLU A 329 0.90 26.26 5.32
N ARG A 330 0.24 25.11 5.51
CA ARG A 330 0.28 24.37 6.77
C ARG A 330 1.67 23.80 7.07
N ILE A 331 2.44 23.45 6.04
CA ILE A 331 3.87 23.09 6.19
C ILE A 331 4.67 24.30 6.69
N VAL A 332 4.46 25.49 6.12
CA VAL A 332 5.12 26.73 6.58
C VAL A 332 4.73 27.08 8.02
N ALA A 333 3.48 26.81 8.41
CA ALA A 333 3.00 26.98 9.79
C ALA A 333 3.57 25.95 10.78
N GLY A 334 4.27 24.91 10.30
CA GLY A 334 4.81 23.83 11.13
C GLY A 334 3.74 22.83 11.62
N GLU A 335 2.56 22.83 11.01
CA GLU A 335 1.44 21.94 11.36
C GLU A 335 1.49 20.61 10.58
N ILE A 336 2.11 20.60 9.40
CA ILE A 336 2.29 19.42 8.54
C ILE A 336 3.79 19.22 8.24
N SER A 337 4.24 17.96 8.20
CA SER A 337 5.63 17.63 7.92
C SER A 337 6.05 18.05 6.49
N PRO A 338 7.26 18.60 6.28
CA PRO A 338 7.75 18.96 4.95
C PRO A 338 7.79 17.82 3.94
N SER A 339 7.83 16.56 4.41
CA SER A 339 7.75 15.37 3.54
C SER A 339 6.43 15.28 2.75
N MET A 340 5.40 16.02 3.17
CA MET A 340 4.07 16.05 2.53
C MET A 340 3.91 17.11 1.44
N ALA A 341 4.97 17.81 1.02
CA ALA A 341 4.87 18.92 0.06
C ALA A 341 4.19 18.56 -1.28
N ASN A 342 4.27 17.29 -1.71
CA ASN A 342 3.67 16.80 -2.96
C ASN A 342 2.36 16.01 -2.73
N ARG A 343 1.79 16.08 -1.53
CA ARG A 343 0.60 15.34 -1.08
C ARG A 343 -0.58 16.32 -0.89
N PRO A 344 -1.82 15.95 -1.23
CA PRO A 344 -2.24 14.68 -1.80
C PRO A 344 -1.67 14.44 -3.20
N ALA A 345 -1.43 13.18 -3.55
CA ALA A 345 -0.90 12.83 -4.86
C ALA A 345 -2.02 12.91 -5.91
N GLY A 346 -1.84 13.72 -6.95
CA GLY A 346 -2.82 13.84 -8.04
C GLY A 346 -3.12 12.49 -8.67
N ILE A 347 -4.35 12.31 -9.17
CA ILE A 347 -4.90 11.02 -9.62
C ILE A 347 -3.97 10.29 -10.60
N ASP A 348 -3.33 11.03 -11.50
CA ASP A 348 -2.38 10.49 -12.50
C ASP A 348 -1.01 10.11 -11.94
N THR A 349 -0.74 10.36 -10.65
CA THR A 349 0.54 9.99 -10.02
C THR A 349 0.58 8.47 -9.88
N PRO A 350 1.44 7.76 -10.64
CA PRO A 350 1.58 6.33 -10.52
C PRO A 350 2.12 5.97 -9.13
N ASP A 351 1.91 4.73 -8.72
CA ASP A 351 2.61 4.15 -7.58
C ASP A 351 2.33 4.82 -6.22
N VAL A 352 1.11 5.34 -6.04
CA VAL A 352 0.58 5.77 -4.73
C VAL A 352 -0.68 4.97 -4.41
N LEU A 353 -0.72 4.35 -3.23
CA LEU A 353 -1.90 3.65 -2.74
C LEU A 353 -2.83 4.64 -2.01
N ARG A 354 -3.98 4.93 -2.60
CA ARG A 354 -5.00 5.83 -2.02
C ARG A 354 -6.10 5.01 -1.37
N VAL A 355 -6.38 5.29 -0.11
CA VAL A 355 -7.33 4.52 0.69
C VAL A 355 -8.26 5.45 1.47
N MET A 356 -9.56 5.20 1.37
CA MET A 356 -10.56 5.77 2.25
C MET A 356 -11.06 4.70 3.21
N VAL A 357 -11.07 4.99 4.50
CA VAL A 357 -11.73 4.15 5.52
C VAL A 357 -12.88 4.95 6.07
N VAL A 358 -14.10 4.58 5.71
CA VAL A 358 -15.32 5.20 6.22
C VAL A 358 -15.99 4.28 7.24
N MET A 359 -16.38 4.85 8.37
CA MET A 359 -17.02 4.12 9.45
C MET A 359 -18.24 4.89 9.96
N THR A 360 -19.32 4.16 10.28
CA THR A 360 -20.54 4.70 10.88
C THR A 360 -21.21 3.69 11.81
N ASP A 361 -21.90 4.18 12.83
CA ASP A 361 -22.77 3.38 13.70
C ASP A 361 -24.27 3.63 13.47
N GLY A 362 -24.59 4.40 12.42
CA GLY A 362 -25.92 4.94 12.18
C GLY A 362 -26.27 5.05 10.70
N GLU A 363 -27.26 5.90 10.43
CA GLU A 363 -27.75 6.22 9.10
C GLU A 363 -27.65 7.74 8.91
N ASN A 364 -27.57 8.22 7.66
CA ASN A 364 -27.69 9.65 7.40
C ASN A 364 -29.01 10.17 7.97
N CYS A 365 -28.94 11.15 8.87
CA CYS A 365 -30.15 11.54 9.56
C CYS A 365 -30.10 12.95 10.12
N CYS A 366 -31.31 13.41 10.47
CA CYS A 366 -31.59 14.36 11.55
C CYS A 366 -31.01 15.77 11.41
N GLY A 367 -30.19 16.04 10.41
CA GLY A 367 -29.71 17.38 10.06
C GLY A 367 -30.77 18.18 9.32
N ALA A 368 -30.79 19.50 9.53
CA ALA A 368 -31.64 20.43 8.77
C ALA A 368 -31.12 20.73 7.35
N ARG A 369 -30.18 19.89 6.84
CA ARG A 369 -29.45 20.06 5.57
C ARG A 369 -30.23 19.47 4.40
N PHE A 370 -30.38 18.14 4.40
CA PHE A 370 -31.09 17.38 3.37
C PHE A 370 -31.95 16.27 3.99
N GLN A 371 -32.94 15.79 3.23
CA GLN A 371 -33.64 14.54 3.61
C GLN A 371 -32.65 13.36 3.59
N PRO A 372 -32.82 12.33 4.44
CA PRO A 372 -31.93 11.17 4.49
C PRO A 372 -31.63 10.53 3.14
N SER A 373 -32.64 10.36 2.28
CA SER A 373 -32.46 9.77 0.94
C SER A 373 -31.50 10.56 0.05
N VAL A 374 -31.55 11.89 0.13
CA VAL A 374 -30.65 12.77 -0.64
C VAL A 374 -29.23 12.71 -0.08
N GLN A 375 -29.09 12.59 1.25
CA GLN A 375 -27.77 12.38 1.87
C GLN A 375 -27.18 11.02 1.44
N ASP A 376 -27.98 9.96 1.39
CA ASP A 376 -27.55 8.64 0.92
C ASP A 376 -27.13 8.68 -0.56
N GLU A 377 -27.90 9.33 -1.43
CA GLU A 377 -27.53 9.55 -2.84
C GLU A 377 -26.22 10.33 -2.97
N ASN A 378 -26.06 11.39 -2.18
CA ASN A 378 -24.84 12.20 -2.15
C ASN A 378 -23.61 11.40 -1.69
N ALA A 379 -23.77 10.60 -0.63
CA ALA A 379 -22.73 9.71 -0.13
C ALA A 379 -22.30 8.69 -1.20
N LEU A 380 -23.26 8.04 -1.86
CA LEU A 380 -22.98 7.06 -2.90
C LEU A 380 -22.34 7.68 -4.15
N SER A 381 -22.72 8.92 -4.50
CA SER A 381 -22.08 9.67 -5.59
C SER A 381 -20.59 9.88 -5.34
N VAL A 382 -20.21 10.30 -4.13
CA VAL A 382 -18.81 10.42 -3.71
C VAL A 382 -18.07 9.09 -3.84
N CYS A 383 -18.65 8.01 -3.29
CA CYS A 383 -18.00 6.70 -3.33
C CYS A 383 -17.86 6.16 -4.76
N HIS A 384 -18.81 6.44 -5.65
CA HIS A 384 -18.71 6.07 -7.06
C HIS A 384 -17.53 6.76 -7.75
N ASN A 385 -17.39 8.07 -7.56
CA ASN A 385 -16.37 8.86 -8.27
C ASN A 385 -14.96 8.56 -7.75
N LEU A 386 -14.79 8.45 -6.43
CA LEU A 386 -13.51 8.02 -5.84
C LEU A 386 -13.07 6.64 -6.34
N ARG A 387 -14.00 5.68 -6.47
CA ARG A 387 -13.68 4.36 -7.06
C ARG A 387 -13.26 4.47 -8.53
N ALA A 388 -13.90 5.35 -9.30
CA ALA A 388 -13.53 5.60 -10.69
C ALA A 388 -12.11 6.21 -10.81
N GLU A 389 -11.68 6.97 -9.80
CA GLU A 389 -10.32 7.54 -9.68
C GLU A 389 -9.29 6.55 -9.08
N GLY A 390 -9.68 5.31 -8.80
CA GLY A 390 -8.79 4.27 -8.29
C GLY A 390 -8.54 4.30 -6.79
N VAL A 391 -9.35 5.04 -6.02
CA VAL A 391 -9.31 5.05 -4.56
C VAL A 391 -9.95 3.78 -4.00
N LEU A 392 -9.25 3.12 -3.06
CA LEU A 392 -9.76 1.95 -2.36
C LEU A 392 -10.59 2.37 -1.15
N ILE A 393 -11.90 2.09 -1.17
CA ILE A 393 -12.84 2.46 -0.11
C ILE A 393 -13.17 1.24 0.74
N TYR A 394 -12.86 1.33 2.03
CA TYR A 394 -13.28 0.41 3.08
C TYR A 394 -14.48 0.98 3.83
N GLY A 395 -15.61 0.26 3.81
CA GLY A 395 -16.83 0.64 4.51
C GLY A 395 -17.03 -0.21 5.76
N ILE A 396 -17.14 0.44 6.92
CA ILE A 396 -17.36 -0.21 8.22
C ILE A 396 -18.73 0.21 8.78
N ALA A 397 -19.65 -0.74 8.84
CA ALA A 397 -20.90 -0.61 9.58
C ALA A 397 -20.72 -1.18 10.99
N PHE A 398 -20.78 -0.33 12.01
CA PHE A 398 -20.51 -0.69 13.39
C PHE A 398 -21.78 -0.67 14.24
N GLU A 399 -22.39 -1.83 14.47
CA GLU A 399 -23.70 -1.93 15.13
C GLU A 399 -24.75 -0.97 14.52
N ALA A 400 -24.62 -0.73 13.21
CA ALA A 400 -25.44 0.20 12.47
C ALA A 400 -26.81 -0.43 12.11
N PRO A 401 -27.87 0.38 11.96
CA PRO A 401 -29.15 -0.10 11.43
C PRO A 401 -29.05 -0.54 9.97
N GLU A 402 -30.10 -1.20 9.47
CA GLU A 402 -30.11 -1.85 8.15
C GLU A 402 -29.73 -0.92 7.00
N LYS A 403 -30.22 0.34 6.96
CA LYS A 403 -29.85 1.24 5.85
C LYS A 403 -28.41 1.73 5.96
N GLY A 404 -27.89 1.87 7.17
CA GLY A 404 -26.48 2.22 7.41
C GLY A 404 -25.55 1.11 6.92
N VAL A 405 -25.92 -0.15 7.20
CA VAL A 405 -25.26 -1.35 6.67
C VAL A 405 -25.30 -1.37 5.14
N GLU A 406 -26.47 -1.13 4.54
CA GLU A 406 -26.64 -1.08 3.09
C GLU A 406 -25.81 0.03 2.44
N LEU A 407 -25.84 1.24 3.01
CA LEU A 407 -25.08 2.39 2.51
C LEU A 407 -23.57 2.12 2.52
N MET A 408 -23.04 1.59 3.63
CA MET A 408 -21.61 1.25 3.74
C MET A 408 -21.21 0.11 2.80
N SER A 409 -22.08 -0.89 2.61
CA SER A 409 -21.85 -1.97 1.66
C SER A 409 -21.79 -1.45 0.23
N ASN A 410 -22.68 -0.54 -0.16
CA ASN A 410 -22.74 0.03 -1.51
C ASN A 410 -21.61 1.04 -1.79
N CYS A 411 -21.12 1.73 -0.75
CA CYS A 411 -19.99 2.65 -0.84
C CYS A 411 -18.64 1.92 -0.96
N ALA A 412 -18.48 0.77 -0.30
CA ALA A 412 -17.22 0.01 -0.33
C ALA A 412 -16.79 -0.39 -1.76
N SER A 413 -15.47 -0.54 -1.98
CA SER A 413 -14.94 -0.88 -3.30
C SER A 413 -15.26 -2.29 -3.79
N SER A 414 -15.44 -3.23 -2.87
CA SER A 414 -15.98 -4.56 -3.17
C SER A 414 -16.47 -5.20 -1.87
N GLN A 415 -17.07 -6.38 -1.97
CA GLN A 415 -17.50 -7.16 -0.81
C GLN A 415 -16.36 -7.44 0.19
N SER A 416 -15.10 -7.55 -0.27
CA SER A 416 -13.94 -7.77 0.61
C SER A 416 -13.48 -6.51 1.35
N HIS A 417 -13.96 -5.33 0.96
CA HIS A 417 -13.67 -4.06 1.60
C HIS A 417 -14.83 -3.58 2.50
N PHE A 418 -15.91 -4.35 2.60
CA PHE A 418 -17.03 -4.07 3.47
C PHE A 418 -16.98 -4.92 4.74
N PHE A 419 -17.23 -4.29 5.89
CA PHE A 419 -17.25 -4.93 7.19
C PHE A 419 -18.50 -4.51 7.97
N ASN A 420 -19.26 -5.50 8.44
CA ASN A 420 -20.35 -5.30 9.39
C ASN A 420 -19.95 -5.93 10.72
N THR A 421 -19.80 -5.13 11.77
CA THR A 421 -19.13 -5.53 13.00
C THR A 421 -19.80 -4.96 14.25
N ASN A 422 -19.39 -5.47 15.41
CA ASN A 422 -19.88 -5.09 16.74
C ASN A 422 -18.72 -4.74 17.67
N GLY A 423 -19.01 -4.35 18.92
CA GLY A 423 -17.98 -3.93 19.88
C GLY A 423 -16.80 -4.90 20.01
N ALA A 424 -17.06 -6.22 20.02
CA ALA A 424 -16.01 -7.23 20.14
C ALA A 424 -15.18 -7.42 18.85
N GLY A 425 -15.78 -7.18 17.68
CA GLY A 425 -15.16 -7.39 16.37
C GLY A 425 -14.50 -6.17 15.74
N LEU A 426 -14.74 -4.96 16.28
CA LEU A 426 -14.29 -3.71 15.65
C LEU A 426 -12.76 -3.64 15.56
N ARG A 427 -12.04 -4.01 16.63
CA ARG A 427 -10.57 -4.06 16.65
C ARG A 427 -10.02 -4.97 15.54
N ALA A 428 -10.49 -6.22 15.50
CA ALA A 428 -10.08 -7.18 14.48
C ALA A 428 -10.40 -6.72 13.04
N THR A 429 -11.45 -5.90 12.87
CA THR A 429 -11.82 -5.29 11.59
C THR A 429 -10.77 -4.26 11.16
N PHE A 430 -10.42 -3.32 12.04
CA PHE A 430 -9.40 -2.30 11.77
C PHE A 430 -8.01 -2.92 11.54
N GLU A 431 -7.61 -3.92 12.33
CA GLU A 431 -6.38 -4.68 12.08
C GLU A 431 -6.39 -5.37 10.71
N ALA A 432 -7.52 -5.97 10.31
CA ALA A 432 -7.63 -6.63 9.01
C ALA A 432 -7.45 -5.62 7.86
N ILE A 433 -8.01 -4.41 7.99
CA ILE A 433 -7.84 -3.33 7.01
C ILE A 433 -6.37 -2.89 6.97
N GLY A 434 -5.73 -2.65 8.12
CA GLY A 434 -4.31 -2.30 8.20
C GLY A 434 -3.42 -3.33 7.50
N ARG A 435 -3.65 -4.63 7.76
CA ARG A 435 -2.93 -5.72 7.07
C ARG A 435 -3.18 -5.74 5.56
N GLN A 436 -4.41 -5.52 5.11
CA GLN A 436 -4.72 -5.48 3.67
C GLN A 436 -4.04 -4.31 2.96
N ILE A 437 -4.00 -3.13 3.60
CA ILE A 437 -3.31 -1.95 3.09
C ILE A 437 -1.79 -2.20 3.02
N ASN A 438 -1.20 -2.70 4.11
CA ASN A 438 0.22 -3.02 4.16
C ASN A 438 0.62 -4.04 3.08
N ALA A 439 -0.16 -5.12 2.92
CA ALA A 439 0.09 -6.11 1.87
C ALA A 439 0.02 -5.51 0.46
N ARG A 440 -0.93 -4.61 0.18
CA ARG A 440 -1.07 -3.94 -1.13
C ARG A 440 0.03 -2.92 -1.41
N SER A 441 0.61 -2.32 -0.38
CA SER A 441 1.72 -1.38 -0.55
C SER A 441 3.02 -2.07 -0.98
N LEU A 442 3.17 -3.37 -0.73
CA LEU A 442 4.37 -4.12 -1.10
C LEU A 442 4.26 -4.64 -2.54
N ARG A 443 5.29 -4.37 -3.36
CA ARG A 443 5.48 -5.01 -4.67
C ARG A 443 6.72 -5.89 -4.65
N LEU A 444 6.53 -7.19 -4.82
CA LEU A 444 7.60 -8.17 -5.02
C LEU A 444 7.69 -8.50 -6.51
N THR A 445 8.84 -8.27 -7.12
CA THR A 445 9.14 -8.65 -8.51
C THR A 445 10.36 -9.57 -8.51
N LEU A 446 10.14 -10.83 -8.93
CA LEU A 446 11.18 -11.84 -9.07
C LEU A 446 11.81 -11.79 -10.47
#